data_AF-A0A4P6EHL4-F1
#
_entry.id   AF-A0A4P6EHL4-F1
#
_cell.length_a   1.000
_cell.length_b   1.000
_cell.length_c   1.000
_cell.angle_alpha   90.00
_cell.angle_beta   90.00
_cell.angle_gamma   90.00
#
_symmetry.space_group_name_H-M   'P 1'
#
loop_
_entity.id
_entity.type
_entity.pdbx_description
1 polymer ?
#
loop_
_entity_poly.entity_id
_entity_poly.type
_entity_poly.pdbx_seq_one_letter_code
_entity_poly.pdbx_strand_id
1 'polypeptide(L)'
;MFDLLANVMSAPLLVPMDINIDPNTNGLPGINQLRTIVGAVMTIGLILSVLALIVSAIVWGFGANSSNPHLASRGKVGVLVSCGAAVICGSSVTLINFFWNVGQSV
;
A
#
# COMPACT_ATOMS: atom_id res chain seq x y z
N MET A 1 49.70 36.71 -11.75
CA MET A 1 49.94 35.27 -11.51
C MET A 1 49.30 34.77 -10.23
N PHE A 2 49.18 35.59 -9.17
CA PHE A 2 48.52 35.21 -7.91
C PHE A 2 46.97 35.24 -7.97
N ASP A 3 46.36 36.06 -8.81
CA ASP A 3 44.88 36.15 -8.93
C ASP A 3 44.22 34.93 -9.61
N LEU A 4 44.95 34.21 -10.46
CA LEU A 4 44.41 33.05 -11.18
C LEU A 4 44.22 31.84 -10.24
N LEU A 5 45.02 31.76 -9.18
CA LEU A 5 44.91 30.70 -8.17
C LEU A 5 43.71 30.92 -7.23
N ALA A 6 43.38 32.19 -6.93
CA ALA A 6 42.25 32.54 -6.06
C ALA A 6 40.89 32.22 -6.72
N ASN A 7 40.77 32.40 -8.04
CA ASN A 7 39.53 32.17 -8.78
C ASN A 7 39.21 30.68 -9.02
N VAL A 8 40.22 29.80 -8.96
CA VAL A 8 40.05 28.34 -9.10
C VAL A 8 39.64 27.69 -7.77
N MET A 9 40.01 28.30 -6.64
CA MET A 9 39.64 27.84 -5.28
C MET A 9 38.22 28.24 -4.87
N SER A 10 37.59 29.16 -5.59
CA SER A 10 36.20 29.62 -5.37
C SER A 10 35.20 29.08 -6.39
N ALA A 11 35.62 28.22 -7.32
CA ALA A 11 34.67 27.49 -8.14
C ALA A 11 33.93 26.52 -7.19
N PRO A 12 32.62 26.72 -6.91
CA PRO A 12 31.87 25.68 -6.24
C PRO A 12 32.09 24.42 -7.08
N LEU A 13 32.62 23.36 -6.44
CA LEU A 13 32.60 22.04 -7.02
C LEU A 13 31.12 21.74 -7.26
N LEU A 14 30.67 22.06 -8.47
CA LEU A 14 29.38 21.74 -9.01
C LEU A 14 29.42 20.24 -9.22
N VAL A 15 29.32 19.51 -8.11
CA VAL A 15 28.96 18.11 -8.12
C VAL A 15 27.58 18.11 -8.78
N PRO A 16 27.42 17.65 -10.02
CA PRO A 16 26.11 17.41 -10.58
C PRO A 16 25.64 16.11 -9.90
N MET A 17 25.25 16.20 -8.64
CA MET A 17 24.50 15.14 -7.96
C MET A 17 23.05 15.57 -7.77
N ASP A 18 22.54 16.41 -8.65
CA ASP A 18 21.11 16.44 -8.91
C ASP A 18 20.81 15.29 -9.89
N ILE A 19 20.82 14.07 -9.36
CA ILE A 19 20.25 12.91 -10.06
C ILE A 19 18.74 13.09 -9.95
N ASN A 20 18.22 13.98 -10.78
CA ASN A 20 16.79 14.22 -10.95
C ASN A 20 16.20 13.03 -11.74
N ILE A 21 15.80 11.99 -11.02
CA ILE A 21 15.01 10.89 -11.59
C ILE A 21 13.55 11.22 -11.33
N ASP A 22 12.93 11.87 -12.30
CA ASP A 22 11.50 12.15 -12.25
C ASP A 22 10.72 10.81 -12.26
N PRO A 23 9.76 10.63 -11.34
CA PRO A 23 8.91 9.46 -11.37
C PRO A 23 8.10 9.42 -12.66
N ASN A 24 8.37 8.42 -13.49
CA ASN A 24 7.73 8.27 -14.79
C ASN A 24 6.86 7.00 -14.85
N THR A 25 5.84 7.04 -15.69
CA THR A 25 4.96 5.89 -15.98
C THR A 25 5.23 5.28 -17.35
N ASN A 26 6.34 5.63 -18.02
CA ASN A 26 6.56 5.35 -19.44
C ASN A 26 7.86 4.56 -19.71
N GLY A 27 8.70 4.35 -18.69
CA GLY A 27 10.03 3.77 -18.80
C GLY A 27 10.06 2.24 -18.83
N LEU A 28 8.92 1.60 -18.54
CA LEU A 28 8.76 0.14 -18.62
C LEU A 28 7.63 -0.20 -19.61
N PRO A 29 7.95 -0.75 -20.80
CA PRO A 29 6.95 -1.25 -21.73
C PRO A 29 6.04 -2.28 -21.03
N GLY A 30 4.73 -1.99 -20.94
CA GLY A 30 3.73 -2.88 -20.32
C GLY A 30 3.26 -2.52 -18.90
N ILE A 31 3.69 -1.39 -18.32
CA ILE A 31 3.25 -0.98 -16.97
C ILE A 31 1.72 -0.81 -16.85
N ASN A 32 1.03 -0.48 -17.95
CA ASN A 32 -0.43 -0.34 -17.96
C ASN A 32 -1.13 -1.68 -17.70
N GLN A 33 -0.61 -2.78 -18.27
CA GLN A 33 -1.14 -4.12 -17.99
C GLN A 33 -0.88 -4.53 -16.55
N LEU A 34 0.31 -4.22 -16.01
CA LEU A 34 0.65 -4.49 -14.62
C LEU A 34 -0.29 -3.73 -13.66
N ARG A 35 -0.58 -2.46 -13.93
CA ARG A 35 -1.55 -1.67 -13.14
C ARG A 35 -2.95 -2.24 -13.21
N THR A 36 -3.41 -2.68 -14.38
CA THR A 36 -4.73 -3.32 -14.55
C THR A 36 -4.82 -4.63 -13.76
N ILE A 37 -3.79 -5.46 -13.79
CA ILE A 37 -3.74 -6.72 -13.02
C ILE A 37 -3.82 -6.42 -11.52
N VAL A 38 -3.03 -5.46 -11.03
CA VAL A 38 -3.06 -5.05 -9.61
C VAL A 38 -4.44 -4.50 -9.23
N GLY A 39 -5.06 -3.69 -10.09
CA GLY A 39 -6.42 -3.19 -9.89
C GLY A 39 -7.44 -4.32 -9.79
N ALA A 40 -7.33 -5.36 -10.62
CA ALA A 40 -8.22 -6.52 -10.55
C ALA A 40 -8.05 -7.31 -9.24
N VAL A 41 -6.81 -7.46 -8.75
CA VAL A 41 -6.53 -8.16 -7.48
C VAL A 41 -7.17 -7.46 -6.29
N MET A 42 -7.29 -6.12 -6.30
CA MET A 42 -7.97 -5.38 -5.23
C MET A 42 -9.44 -5.77 -5.09
N THR A 43 -10.16 -5.87 -6.22
CA THR A 43 -11.57 -6.29 -6.22
C THR A 43 -11.72 -7.73 -5.75
N ILE A 44 -10.82 -8.62 -6.20
CA ILE A 44 -10.80 -10.02 -5.76
C ILE A 44 -10.53 -10.10 -4.25
N GLY A 45 -9.61 -9.30 -3.72
CA GLY A 45 -9.30 -9.24 -2.30
C GLY A 45 -10.51 -8.83 -1.45
N LEU A 46 -11.30 -7.84 -1.90
CA LEU A 46 -12.53 -7.46 -1.22
C LEU A 46 -13.58 -8.58 -1.25
N ILE A 47 -13.75 -9.25 -2.40
CA ILE A 47 -14.68 -10.38 -2.53
C ILE A 47 -14.29 -11.50 -1.56
N LEU A 48 -13.01 -11.88 -1.52
CA LEU A 48 -12.50 -12.90 -0.60
C LEU A 48 -12.73 -12.52 0.87
N SER A 49 -12.55 -11.24 1.21
CA SER A 49 -12.81 -10.75 2.56
C SER A 49 -14.27 -10.94 2.98
N VAL A 50 -15.23 -10.65 2.08
CA VAL A 50 -16.66 -10.86 2.34
C VAL A 50 -16.99 -12.34 2.48
N LEU A 51 -16.42 -13.21 1.64
CA LEU A 51 -16.61 -14.66 1.78
C LEU A 51 -16.10 -15.16 3.15
N ALA A 52 -14.93 -14.67 3.60
CA ALA A 52 -14.41 -15.00 4.92
C ALA A 52 -15.30 -14.47 6.06
N LEU A 53 -15.91 -13.29 5.90
CA LEU A 53 -16.88 -12.73 6.85
C LEU A 53 -18.08 -13.65 7.00
N ILE A 54 -18.66 -14.10 5.88
CA ILE A 54 -19.83 -14.96 5.85
C ILE A 54 -19.54 -16.28 6.57
N VAL A 55 -18.43 -16.95 6.25
CA VAL A 55 -18.04 -18.21 6.91
C VAL A 55 -17.86 -18.01 8.42
N SER A 56 -17.21 -16.92 8.83
CA SER A 56 -16.99 -16.60 10.25
C SER A 56 -18.30 -16.32 11.00
N ALA A 57 -19.25 -15.61 10.36
CA ALA A 57 -20.55 -15.31 10.92
C ALA A 57 -21.41 -16.58 11.11
N ILE A 58 -21.34 -17.53 10.18
CA ILE A 58 -22.02 -18.82 10.29
C ILE A 58 -21.47 -19.61 11.48
N VAL A 59 -20.14 -19.72 11.59
CA VAL A 59 -19.48 -20.42 12.72
C VAL A 59 -19.81 -19.75 14.05
N TRP A 60 -19.87 -18.42 14.09
CA TRP A 60 -20.27 -17.69 15.29
C TRP A 60 -21.72 -17.99 15.68
N GLY A 61 -22.65 -17.99 14.72
CA GLY A 61 -24.07 -18.26 14.94
C GLY A 61 -24.33 -19.67 15.48
N PHE A 62 -23.70 -20.70 14.89
CA PHE A 62 -23.81 -22.07 15.40
C PHE A 62 -23.10 -22.27 16.74
N GLY A 63 -21.93 -21.65 16.94
CA GLY A 63 -21.21 -21.70 18.20
C GLY A 63 -21.96 -21.05 19.37
N ALA A 64 -22.67 -19.95 19.10
CA ALA A 64 -23.46 -19.23 20.09
C ALA A 64 -24.70 -20.02 20.57
N ASN A 65 -25.34 -20.79 19.67
CA ASN A 65 -26.49 -21.63 20.02
C ASN A 65 -26.10 -22.97 20.65
N SER A 66 -24.89 -23.49 20.37
CA SER A 66 -24.42 -24.78 20.89
C SER A 66 -23.81 -24.71 22.30
N SER A 67 -23.77 -23.54 22.95
CA SER A 67 -23.08 -23.32 24.24
C SER A 67 -21.61 -23.79 24.24
N ASN A 68 -20.97 -23.78 23.07
CA ASN A 68 -19.60 -24.26 22.88
C ASN A 68 -18.65 -23.05 22.71
N PRO A 69 -17.99 -22.58 23.79
CA PRO A 69 -17.29 -21.29 23.82
C PRO A 69 -16.09 -21.25 22.86
N HIS A 70 -15.51 -22.38 22.50
CA HIS A 70 -14.39 -22.43 21.55
C HIS A 70 -14.83 -22.05 20.13
N LEU A 71 -15.98 -22.56 19.67
CA LEU A 71 -16.53 -22.22 18.35
C LEU A 71 -17.09 -20.80 18.31
N ALA A 72 -17.80 -20.39 19.37
CA ALA A 72 -18.35 -19.04 19.48
C ALA A 72 -17.26 -17.97 19.51
N SER A 73 -16.13 -18.22 20.21
CA SER A 73 -15.01 -17.29 20.28
C SER A 73 -14.27 -17.17 18.94
N ARG A 74 -14.02 -18.30 18.26
CA ARG A 74 -13.34 -18.32 16.96
C ARG A 74 -14.15 -17.61 15.86
N GLY A 75 -15.48 -17.74 15.87
CA GLY A 75 -16.34 -17.01 14.96
C GLY A 75 -16.26 -15.49 15.13
N LYS A 76 -16.27 -14.98 16.37
CA LYS A 76 -16.11 -13.54 16.66
C LYS A 76 -14.78 -12.97 16.17
N VAL A 77 -13.68 -13.70 16.41
CA VAL A 77 -12.34 -13.30 15.94
C VAL A 77 -12.28 -13.33 14.41
N GLY A 78 -12.89 -14.33 13.77
CA GLY A 78 -12.96 -14.42 12.31
C GLY A 78 -13.65 -13.21 11.66
N VAL A 79 -14.74 -12.72 12.24
CA VAL A 79 -15.43 -11.50 11.76
C VAL A 79 -14.55 -10.27 11.90
N LEU A 80 -13.86 -10.11 13.04
CA LEU A 80 -12.95 -8.98 13.27
C LEU A 80 -11.78 -8.98 12.27
N VAL A 81 -11.17 -10.14 12.02
CA VAL A 81 -10.05 -10.27 11.08
C VAL A 81 -10.49 -9.95 9.65
N SER A 82 -11.66 -10.44 9.23
CA SER A 82 -12.22 -10.12 7.91
C SER A 82 -12.52 -8.62 7.76
N CYS A 83 -13.13 -7.98 8.76
CA CYS A 83 -13.33 -6.53 8.75
C CYS A 83 -12.01 -5.77 8.67
N GLY A 84 -10.99 -6.18 9.44
CA GLY A 84 -9.66 -5.58 9.37
C GLY A 84 -9.04 -5.71 7.98
N ALA A 85 -9.11 -6.89 7.37
CA ALA A 85 -8.61 -7.13 6.02
C ALA A 85 -9.35 -6.26 4.97
N ALA A 86 -10.68 -6.13 5.08
CA ALA A 86 -11.46 -5.28 4.17
C ALA A 86 -11.05 -3.81 4.26
N VAL A 87 -10.88 -3.29 5.48
CA VAL A 87 -10.43 -1.90 5.69
C VAL A 87 -9.05 -1.68 5.09
N ILE A 88 -8.09 -2.58 5.35
CA ILE A 88 -6.72 -2.48 4.82
C ILE A 88 -6.73 -2.48 3.28
N CYS A 89 -7.48 -3.40 2.66
CA CYS A 89 -7.61 -3.43 1.21
C CYS A 89 -8.23 -2.14 0.66
N GLY A 90 -9.29 -1.61 1.29
CA GLY A 90 -9.95 -0.39 0.84
C GLY A 90 -9.11 0.88 1.03
N SER A 91 -8.41 1.01 2.16
CA SER A 91 -7.64 2.22 2.49
C SER A 91 -6.26 2.29 1.83
N SER A 92 -5.75 1.16 1.31
CA SER A 92 -4.40 1.06 0.75
C SER A 92 -4.12 2.12 -0.33
N VAL A 93 -5.03 2.29 -1.30
CA VAL A 93 -4.87 3.27 -2.38
C VAL A 93 -4.80 4.69 -1.84
N THR A 94 -5.66 5.04 -0.89
CA THR A 94 -5.68 6.38 -0.27
C THR A 94 -4.38 6.66 0.48
N LEU A 95 -3.85 5.66 1.21
CA LEU A 95 -2.60 5.79 1.96
C LEU A 95 -1.40 6.01 1.03
N ILE A 96 -1.32 5.27 -0.08
CA ILE A 96 -0.25 5.38 -1.07
C ILE A 96 -0.28 6.76 -1.73
N ASN A 97 -1.46 7.24 -2.09
CA ASN A 97 -1.61 8.59 -2.65
C ASN A 97 -1.24 9.66 -1.62
N PHE A 98 -1.57 9.49 -0.34
CA PHE A 98 -1.19 10.43 0.71
C PHE A 98 0.34 10.58 0.80
N PHE A 99 1.06 9.47 0.97
CA PHE A 99 2.52 9.51 1.09
C PHE A 99 3.21 9.98 -0.20
N TRP A 100 2.66 9.65 -1.37
CA TRP A 100 3.13 10.17 -2.65
C TRP A 100 3.09 11.70 -2.70
N ASN A 101 1.96 12.30 -2.33
CA ASN A 101 1.81 13.76 -2.34
C ASN A 101 2.69 14.45 -1.29
N VAL A 102 2.87 13.83 -0.12
CA VAL A 102 3.79 14.36 0.92
C VAL A 102 5.23 14.33 0.43
N GLY A 103 5.67 13.25 -0.23
CA GLY A 103 7.03 13.12 -0.74
C GLY A 103 7.38 14.09 -1.87
N GLN A 104 6.40 14.54 -2.65
CA GLN A 104 6.58 15.57 -3.68
C GLN A 104 6.58 17.01 -3.12
N SER A 105 6.15 17.17 -1.86
CA SER A 105 6.11 18.47 -1.19
C SER A 105 7.43 18.82 -0.49
N VAL A 106 8.37 17.88 -0.38
CA VAL A 106 9.64 18.03 0.34
C VAL A 106 10.84 18.00 -0.58
#